data_AF-A0A3D0Z808-F1
#
_entry.id   AF-A0A3D0Z808-F1
#
_cell.length_a   1.000
_cell.length_b   1.000
_cell.length_c   1.000
_cell.angle_alpha   90.00
_cell.angle_beta   90.00
_cell.angle_gamma   90.00
#
_symmetry.space_group_name_H-M   'P 1'
#
loop_
_entity.id
_entity.type
_entity.pdbx_description
1 polymer ?
#
loop_
_entity_poly.entity_id
_entity_poly.type
_entity_poly.pdbx_seq_one_letter_code
_entity_poly.pdbx_strand_id
1 'polypeptide(L)'
;MLDVKVKTETGKVIDIEIQVNPVLNIGKWLSFYKSKLIVEQIGEGESYSVIQQVICICITDYELFPGINEHWNTFRFYNPQISKL
;
A
#
# COMPACT_ATOMS: atom_id res chain seq x y z
N MET A 1 -3.76 -14.90 -9.48
CA MET A 1 -3.61 -13.53 -8.98
C MET A 1 -5.01 -12.96 -8.86
N LEU A 2 -5.36 -12.49 -7.66
CA LEU A 2 -6.64 -11.84 -7.40
C LEU A 2 -6.38 -10.47 -6.79
N ASP A 3 -7.03 -9.47 -7.37
CA ASP A 3 -6.82 -8.06 -7.09
C ASP A 3 -8.18 -7.43 -6.76
N VAL A 4 -8.29 -6.75 -5.62
CA VAL A 4 -9.52 -6.08 -5.18
C VAL A 4 -9.20 -4.65 -4.76
N LYS A 5 -9.75 -3.68 -5.49
CA LYS A 5 -9.67 -2.25 -5.15
C LYS A 5 -10.99 -1.78 -4.56
N VAL A 6 -10.95 -1.21 -3.37
CA VAL A 6 -12.11 -0.71 -2.63
C VAL A 6 -11.89 0.75 -2.27
N LYS A 7 -12.95 1.55 -2.39
CA LYS A 7 -13.01 2.90 -1.82
C LYS A 7 -13.93 2.89 -0.61
N THR A 8 -13.44 3.33 0.54
CA THR A 8 -14.26 3.42 1.75
C THR A 8 -15.20 4.62 1.67
N GLU A 9 -16.24 4.64 2.51
CA GLU A 9 -17.13 5.81 2.66
C GLU A 9 -16.35 7.08 3.07
N THR A 10 -15.27 6.91 3.83
CA THR A 10 -14.36 8.03 4.19
C THR A 10 -13.36 8.38 3.09
N GLY A 11 -13.52 7.85 1.87
CA GLY A 11 -12.67 8.15 0.72
C GLY A 11 -11.32 7.45 0.65
N LYS A 12 -10.93 6.63 1.63
CA LYS A 12 -9.66 5.89 1.60
C LYS A 12 -9.68 4.86 0.48
N VAL A 13 -8.53 4.64 -0.14
CA VAL A 13 -8.35 3.61 -1.16
C VAL A 13 -7.66 2.41 -0.51
N ILE A 14 -8.29 1.24 -0.60
CA ILE A 14 -7.74 -0.03 -0.14
C ILE A 14 -7.53 -0.90 -1.36
N ASP A 15 -6.32 -1.41 -1.50
CA ASP A 15 -5.87 -2.26 -2.60
C ASP A 15 -5.42 -3.58 -1.99
N ILE A 16 -6.07 -4.69 -2.38
CA ILE A 16 -5.87 -6.02 -1.80
C ILE A 16 -5.36 -6.94 -2.90
N GLU A 17 -4.18 -7.51 -2.65
CA GLU A 17 -3.39 -8.28 -3.59
C GLU A 17 -3.17 -9.69 -3.03
N ILE A 18 -3.74 -10.71 -3.69
CA ILE A 18 -3.58 -12.11 -3.30
C ILE A 18 -2.71 -12.84 -4.32
N GLN A 19 -1.55 -13.31 -3.86
CA GLN A 19 -0.52 -13.94 -4.69
C GLN A 19 -0.16 -15.34 -4.15
N VAL A 20 -0.31 -16.35 -5.01
CA VAL A 20 0.01 -17.77 -4.72
C VAL A 20 1.40 -18.15 -5.27
N ASN A 21 1.94 -17.33 -6.18
CA ASN A 21 3.25 -17.56 -6.78
C ASN A 21 4.22 -16.47 -6.30
N PRO A 22 5.48 -16.83 -5.98
CA PRO A 22 6.48 -15.86 -5.57
C PRO A 22 6.70 -14.77 -6.62
N VAL A 23 6.48 -13.51 -6.23
CA VAL A 23 6.82 -12.34 -7.04
C VAL A 23 8.15 -11.77 -6.56
N LEU A 24 9.17 -11.82 -7.42
CA LEU A 24 10.45 -11.18 -7.15
C LEU A 24 10.26 -9.67 -6.93
N ASN A 25 10.94 -9.11 -5.92
CA ASN A 25 10.90 -7.69 -5.59
C ASN A 25 9.51 -7.13 -5.24
N ILE A 26 8.63 -7.95 -4.69
CA ILE A 26 7.28 -7.53 -4.28
C ILE A 26 7.24 -6.26 -3.42
N GLY A 27 8.23 -6.02 -2.54
CA GLY A 27 8.30 -4.77 -1.77
C GLY A 27 8.47 -3.53 -2.65
N LYS A 28 9.27 -3.61 -3.73
CA LYS A 28 9.40 -2.53 -4.72
C LYS A 28 8.11 -2.37 -5.51
N TRP A 29 7.50 -3.49 -5.90
CA TRP A 29 6.25 -3.51 -6.65
C TRP A 29 5.10 -2.87 -5.86
N LEU A 30 4.90 -3.27 -4.60
CA LEU A 30 3.92 -2.68 -3.68
C LEU A 30 4.16 -1.18 -3.47
N SER A 31 5.42 -0.76 -3.33
CA SER A 31 5.76 0.65 -3.16
C SER A 31 5.45 1.47 -4.42
N PHE A 32 5.78 0.94 -5.59
CA PHE A 32 5.50 1.56 -6.88
C PHE A 32 3.99 1.67 -7.11
N TYR A 33 3.26 0.57 -6.93
CA TYR A 33 1.83 0.53 -7.18
C TYR A 33 1.04 1.42 -6.21
N LYS A 34 1.41 1.40 -4.92
CA LYS A 34 0.88 2.34 -3.93
C LYS A 34 1.09 3.80 -4.35
N SER A 35 2.28 4.14 -4.84
CA SER A 35 2.59 5.51 -5.31
C SER A 35 1.72 5.89 -6.50
N LYS A 36 1.48 4.96 -7.43
CA LYS A 36 0.58 5.17 -8.56
C LYS A 36 -0.85 5.46 -8.08
N LEU A 37 -1.38 4.68 -7.15
CA LEU A 37 -2.71 4.89 -6.56
C LEU A 37 -2.84 6.22 -5.81
N ILE A 38 -1.74 6.76 -5.27
CA ILE A 38 -1.72 8.10 -4.67
C ILE A 38 -1.84 9.17 -5.77
N VAL A 39 -1.02 9.07 -6.82
CA VAL A 39 -1.00 10.06 -7.91
C VAL A 39 -2.30 10.05 -8.73
N GLU A 40 -2.94 8.90 -8.90
CA GLU A 40 -4.24 8.78 -9.58
C GLU A 40 -5.38 9.56 -8.90
N GLN A 41 -5.20 10.00 -7.65
CA GLN A 41 -6.22 10.76 -6.91
C GLN A 41 -6.18 12.26 -7.18
N ILE A 42 -5.16 12.76 -7.88
CA ILE A 42 -4.95 14.19 -8.10
C ILE A 42 -4.70 14.49 -9.58
N GLY A 43 -5.42 15.47 -10.10
CA GLY A 43 -5.28 16.03 -11.44
C GLY A 43 -4.46 17.32 -11.47
N GLU A 44 -4.22 17.82 -12.68
CA GLU A 44 -3.52 19.09 -12.88
C GLU A 44 -4.31 20.25 -12.28
N GLY A 45 -3.62 21.07 -11.47
CA GLY A 45 -4.21 22.24 -10.81
C GLY A 45 -5.07 21.94 -9.57
N GLU A 46 -5.26 20.66 -9.19
CA GLU A 46 -5.99 20.29 -7.99
C GLU A 46 -5.17 20.50 -6.70
N SER A 47 -5.87 20.79 -5.60
CA SER A 47 -5.25 20.89 -4.28
C SER A 47 -4.80 19.50 -3.79
N TYR A 48 -3.60 19.40 -3.22
CA TYR A 48 -3.11 18.17 -2.58
C TYR A 48 -4.01 17.64 -1.46
N SER A 49 -4.92 18.46 -0.92
CA SER A 49 -5.92 18.04 0.08
C SER A 49 -6.91 17.00 -0.44
N VAL A 50 -7.02 16.80 -1.76
CA VAL A 50 -7.91 15.76 -2.33
C VAL A 50 -7.37 14.35 -2.11
N ILE A 51 -6.05 14.21 -1.94
CA ILE A 51 -5.38 12.92 -1.79
C ILE A 51 -5.79 12.27 -0.47
N GLN A 52 -6.44 11.12 -0.57
CA GLN A 52 -6.80 10.26 0.54
C GLN A 52 -5.73 9.19 0.78
N GLN A 53 -5.74 8.63 1.99
CA GLN A 53 -4.85 7.56 2.36
C GLN A 53 -5.05 6.33 1.45
N VAL A 54 -3.93 5.80 0.95
CA VAL A 54 -3.87 4.51 0.26
C VAL A 54 -3.31 3.43 1.18
N ILE A 55 -4.01 2.30 1.27
CA ILE A 55 -3.62 1.11 2.03
C ILE A 55 -3.47 -0.04 1.02
N CYS A 56 -2.30 -0.65 0.95
CA CYS A 56 -2.08 -1.87 0.17
C CYS A 56 -1.96 -3.04 1.14
N ILE A 57 -2.72 -4.10 0.90
CA ILE A 57 -2.71 -5.35 1.66
C ILE A 57 -2.24 -6.44 0.70
N CYS A 58 -1.15 -7.11 1.04
CA CYS A 58 -0.65 -8.24 0.27
C CYS A 58 -0.79 -9.51 1.09
N ILE A 59 -1.50 -10.51 0.55
CA ILE A 59 -1.71 -11.82 1.15
C ILE A 59 -0.99 -12.85 0.29
N THR A 60 -0.07 -13.59 0.89
CA THR A 60 0.78 -14.57 0.21
C THR A 60 0.86 -15.86 1.01
N ASP A 61 1.16 -16.96 0.32
CA ASP A 61 1.44 -18.28 0.92
C ASP A 61 2.95 -18.60 0.93
N TYR A 62 3.79 -17.63 0.57
CA TYR A 62 5.25 -17.71 0.58
C TYR A 62 5.88 -16.63 1.47
N GLU A 63 7.13 -16.86 1.87
CA GLU A 63 7.91 -15.95 2.70
C GLU A 63 8.31 -14.69 1.93
N LEU A 64 7.82 -13.53 2.40
CA LEU A 64 8.11 -12.23 1.82
C LEU A 64 9.34 -11.56 2.44
N PHE A 65 9.55 -11.78 3.74
CA PHE A 65 10.59 -11.13 4.52
C PHE A 65 11.40 -12.19 5.26
N PRO A 66 12.48 -12.69 4.63
CA PRO A 66 13.34 -13.70 5.24
C PRO A 66 13.79 -13.31 6.64
N GLY A 67 13.56 -14.19 7.61
CA GLY A 67 13.96 -13.99 9.01
C GLY A 67 12.99 -13.19 9.88
N ILE A 68 11.81 -12.86 9.36
CA ILE A 68 10.68 -12.34 10.14
C ILE A 68 9.72 -13.51 10.40
N ASN A 69 9.48 -13.84 11.67
CA ASN A 69 8.61 -14.97 12.04
C ASN A 69 7.13 -14.60 12.07
N GLU A 70 6.83 -13.30 12.05
CA GLU A 70 5.48 -12.77 12.06
C GLU A 70 4.80 -12.94 10.70
N HIS A 71 3.62 -13.57 10.71
CA HIS A 71 2.77 -13.68 9.50
C HIS A 71 2.08 -12.36 9.13
N TRP A 72 1.97 -11.42 10.08
CA TRP A 72 1.34 -10.11 9.86
C TRP A 72 2.37 -9.00 10.02
N ASN A 73 2.62 -8.28 8.93
CA ASN A 73 3.58 -7.17 8.89
C ASN A 73 2.90 -5.88 8.42
N THR A 74 3.17 -4.77 9.11
CA THR A 74 2.60 -3.45 8.76
C THR A 74 3.71 -2.44 8.52
N PHE A 75 3.71 -1.83 7.34
CA PHE A 75 4.68 -0.81 6.95
C PHE A 75 3.99 0.54 6.74
N ARG A 76 4.63 1.62 7.19
CA ARG A 76 4.12 2.98 7.05
C ARG A 76 5.21 3.90 6.53
N PHE A 77 4.86 4.78 5.61
CA PHE A 77 5.67 5.98 5.38
C PHE A 77 5.42 6.89 6.58
N TYR A 78 6.47 7.19 7.33
CA TYR A 78 6.38 8.01 8.53
C TYR A 78 7.50 9.05 8.53
N ASN A 79 7.19 10.26 8.98
CA ASN A 79 8.20 11.25 9.31
C ASN A 79 8.53 11.13 10.80
N PRO A 80 9.74 10.69 11.19
CA PRO A 80 10.11 10.54 12.60
C PRO A 80 10.03 11.87 13.38
N GLN A 81 10.24 13.00 12.73
CA GLN A 81 10.35 14.31 13.39
C GLN A 81 9.00 14.90 13.82
N ILE A 82 7.89 14.50 13.19
CA ILE A 82 6.55 15.05 13.47
C ILE A 82 5.82 14.27 14.58
N SER A 83 6.30 13.09 14.96
CA SER A 83 5.65 12.20 15.95
C SER A 83 5.77 12.63 17.43
N LYS A 84 6.34 13.80 17.72
CA LYS A 84 6.55 14.33 19.08
C LYS A 84 5.66 15.52 19.44
N LEU A 85 4.65 15.83 18.62
CA LEU A 85 3.58 16.79 18.93
C LEU A 85 2.28 16.02 19.16
#